data_AF-A0A381DKE2-F1
#
_entry.id   AF-A0A381DKE2-F1
#
_cell.length_a   1.000
_cell.length_b   1.000
_cell.length_c   1.000
_cell.angle_alpha   90.00
_cell.angle_beta   90.00
_cell.angle_gamma   90.00
#
_symmetry.space_group_name_H-M   'P 1'
#
loop_
_entity.id
_entity.type
_entity.pdbx_description
1 polymer ?
#
loop_
_entity_poly.entity_id
_entity_poly.type
_entity_poly.pdbx_seq_one_letter_code
_entity_poly.pdbx_strand_id
1 'polypeptide(L)'
;MNLGLMITIAAMVAIVMYIQINKLTKKIDEDPNDTSVYNKFCEAINNELMGFKEQFLNDESLNLISKSEFDSKIDDFIKELKFIQTMNANRKDSKIWENSLFTFLDKIDKFINTNTKNGEENADRLRNNLMLTYKKEM
;
A
#
# COMPACT_ATOMS: atom_id res chain seq x y z
N MET A 1 -22.10 9.68 -11.84
CA MET A 1 -21.55 8.97 -10.67
C MET A 1 -22.28 7.65 -10.54
N ASN A 2 -21.67 6.55 -10.99
CA ASN A 2 -22.35 5.26 -11.15
C ASN A 2 -22.03 4.39 -9.93
N LEU A 3 -23.05 4.01 -9.16
CA LEU A 3 -22.93 3.24 -7.91
C LEU A 3 -22.21 1.89 -8.12
N GLY A 4 -22.25 1.35 -9.34
CA GLY A 4 -21.55 0.12 -9.73
C GLY A 4 -20.02 0.21 -9.79
N LEU A 5 -19.42 1.41 -9.91
CA LEU A 5 -17.96 1.59 -9.98
C LEU A 5 -17.30 1.75 -8.60
N MET A 6 -18.05 2.22 -7.58
CA MET A 6 -17.54 2.35 -6.22
C MET A 6 -17.31 1.01 -5.51
N ILE A 7 -17.87 -0.09 -6.04
CA ILE A 7 -17.75 -1.44 -5.45
C ILE A 7 -16.49 -2.19 -5.96
N THR A 8 -15.80 -1.73 -7.02
CA THR A 8 -14.94 -2.65 -7.78
C THR A 8 -13.43 -2.52 -7.63
N ILE A 9 -12.86 -1.65 -6.80
CA ILE A 9 -11.36 -1.54 -6.74
C ILE A 9 -10.77 -1.78 -5.34
N ALA A 10 -11.40 -1.30 -4.26
CA ALA A 10 -11.02 -1.70 -2.90
C ALA A 10 -11.16 -3.22 -2.69
N ALA A 11 -12.17 -3.82 -3.31
CA ALA A 11 -12.34 -5.26 -3.36
C ALA A 11 -11.19 -5.95 -4.13
N MET A 12 -10.65 -5.38 -5.21
CA MET A 12 -9.54 -6.00 -5.94
C MET A 12 -8.23 -5.99 -5.15
N VAL A 13 -7.92 -4.93 -4.41
CA VAL A 13 -6.72 -4.88 -3.54
C VAL A 13 -6.85 -5.88 -2.40
N ALA A 14 -8.03 -5.95 -1.77
CA ALA A 14 -8.35 -6.94 -0.75
C ALA A 14 -8.34 -8.38 -1.29
N ILE A 15 -8.85 -8.61 -2.51
CA ILE A 15 -8.92 -9.92 -3.17
C ILE A 15 -7.52 -10.35 -3.64
N VAL A 16 -6.67 -9.45 -4.12
CA VAL A 16 -5.29 -9.76 -4.53
C VAL A 16 -4.41 -10.04 -3.32
N MET A 17 -4.60 -9.32 -2.20
CA MET A 17 -4.02 -9.72 -0.92
C MET A 17 -4.59 -11.09 -0.51
N TYR A 18 -5.90 -11.27 -0.41
CA TYR A 18 -6.56 -12.52 0.03
C TYR A 18 -6.18 -13.77 -0.80
N ILE A 19 -6.15 -13.68 -2.13
CA ILE A 19 -5.79 -14.79 -3.03
C ILE A 19 -4.32 -15.19 -2.86
N GLN A 20 -3.44 -14.23 -2.57
CA GLN A 20 -2.00 -14.48 -2.45
C GLN A 20 -1.56 -14.78 -1.02
N ILE A 21 -2.33 -14.36 -0.02
CA ILE A 21 -2.25 -14.82 1.37
C ILE A 21 -2.36 -16.34 1.43
N ASN A 22 -3.26 -16.97 0.68
CA ASN A 22 -3.36 -18.43 0.63
C ASN A 22 -2.17 -19.13 -0.07
N LYS A 23 -1.45 -18.46 -0.97
CA LYS A 23 -0.23 -19.01 -1.60
C LYS A 23 1.03 -18.74 -0.76
N LEU A 24 1.09 -17.59 -0.09
CA LEU A 24 2.11 -17.27 0.89
C LEU A 24 2.02 -18.13 2.13
N THR A 25 0.80 -18.33 2.66
CA THR A 25 0.54 -19.25 3.77
C THR A 25 1.05 -20.64 3.44
N LYS A 26 0.95 -21.11 2.18
CA LYS A 26 1.53 -22.39 1.76
C LYS A 26 3.07 -22.43 1.73
N LYS A 27 3.77 -21.32 1.46
CA LYS A 27 5.25 -21.24 1.57
C LYS A 27 5.68 -21.04 3.03
N ILE A 28 4.90 -20.30 3.81
CA ILE A 28 5.05 -20.14 5.26
C ILE A 28 4.73 -21.47 5.97
N ASP A 29 3.90 -22.34 5.40
CA ASP A 29 3.70 -23.71 5.90
C ASP A 29 4.98 -24.57 5.74
N GLU A 30 5.91 -24.20 4.84
CA GLU A 30 7.23 -24.85 4.70
C GLU A 30 8.28 -24.26 5.66
N ASP A 31 8.25 -22.93 5.93
CA ASP A 31 8.96 -22.29 7.05
C ASP A 31 8.11 -21.15 7.68
N PRO A 32 7.45 -21.40 8.83
CA PRO A 32 6.57 -20.42 9.46
C PRO A 32 7.28 -19.19 10.03
N ASN A 33 8.61 -19.12 9.89
CA ASN A 33 9.43 -17.98 10.31
C ASN A 33 9.79 -17.03 9.17
N ASP A 34 9.51 -17.39 7.91
CA ASP A 34 9.92 -16.56 6.77
C ASP A 34 8.94 -15.37 6.56
N THR A 35 9.19 -14.29 7.30
CA THR A 35 8.49 -13.00 7.14
C THR A 35 9.18 -12.09 6.11
N SER A 36 10.19 -12.58 5.37
CA SER A 36 10.97 -11.78 4.42
C SER A 36 10.10 -11.20 3.30
N VAL A 37 9.04 -11.92 2.93
CA VAL A 37 8.03 -11.47 1.98
C VAL A 37 7.40 -10.14 2.39
N TYR A 38 6.98 -10.00 3.64
CA TYR A 38 6.30 -8.80 4.11
C TYR A 38 7.29 -7.63 4.13
N ASN A 39 8.55 -7.88 4.45
CA ASN A 39 9.60 -6.87 4.38
C ASN A 39 9.81 -6.35 2.95
N LYS A 40 9.91 -7.23 1.95
CA LYS A 40 9.99 -6.84 0.53
C LYS A 40 8.76 -6.05 0.08
N PHE A 41 7.57 -6.45 0.54
CA PHE A 41 6.36 -5.73 0.18
C PHE A 41 6.31 -4.33 0.81
N CYS A 42 6.77 -4.17 2.06
CA CYS A 42 6.95 -2.85 2.66
C CYS A 42 7.99 -2.00 1.89
N GLU A 43 9.07 -2.59 1.38
CA GLU A 43 10.01 -1.85 0.50
C GLU A 43 9.31 -1.35 -0.76
N ALA A 44 8.48 -2.18 -1.40
CA ALA A 44 7.69 -1.77 -2.57
C ALA A 44 6.74 -0.60 -2.24
N ILE A 45 6.05 -0.65 -1.10
CA ILE A 45 5.16 0.43 -0.66
C ILE A 45 5.96 1.72 -0.40
N ASN A 46 7.12 1.62 0.25
CA ASN A 46 7.99 2.78 0.47
C ASN A 46 8.43 3.42 -0.85
N ASN A 47 8.77 2.61 -1.86
CA ASN A 47 9.16 3.12 -3.17
C ASN A 47 8.02 3.86 -3.88
N GLU A 48 6.79 3.35 -3.81
CA GLU A 48 5.62 4.06 -4.36
C GLU A 48 5.35 5.39 -3.63
N LEU A 49 5.47 5.40 -2.30
CA LEU A 49 5.33 6.62 -1.50
C LEU A 49 6.37 7.68 -1.91
N MET A 50 7.64 7.27 -2.08
CA MET A 50 8.69 8.16 -2.57
C MET A 50 8.40 8.66 -4.00
N GLY A 51 7.95 7.77 -4.89
CA GLY A 51 7.56 8.14 -6.25
C GLY A 51 6.42 9.17 -6.30
N PHE A 52 5.50 9.15 -5.32
CA PHE A 52 4.49 10.20 -5.22
C PHE A 52 5.06 11.57 -4.83
N LYS A 53 6.06 11.63 -3.94
CA LYS A 53 6.74 12.90 -3.62
C LYS A 53 7.42 13.49 -4.86
N GLU A 54 7.97 12.63 -5.70
CA GLU A 54 8.64 13.02 -6.96
C GLU A 54 7.65 13.43 -8.06
N GLN A 55 6.48 12.78 -8.12
CA GLN A 55 5.46 13.13 -9.12
C GLN A 55 4.78 14.46 -8.83
N PHE A 56 4.36 14.68 -7.57
CA PHE A 56 3.59 15.85 -7.19
C PHE A 56 4.54 16.95 -6.73
N LEU A 57 5.19 17.67 -7.66
CA LEU A 57 6.23 18.66 -7.32
C LEU A 57 5.69 20.01 -6.86
N ASN A 58 4.41 20.32 -7.13
CA ASN A 58 3.82 21.62 -6.84
C ASN A 58 2.35 21.51 -6.41
N ASP A 59 1.85 22.59 -5.81
CA ASP A 59 0.47 22.69 -5.32
C ASP A 59 -0.56 22.56 -6.45
N GLU A 60 -0.21 22.93 -7.68
CA GLU A 60 -1.10 22.82 -8.84
C GLU A 60 -1.46 21.38 -9.18
N SER A 61 -0.70 20.39 -8.70
CA SER A 61 -0.99 18.96 -8.89
C SER A 61 -1.87 18.37 -7.77
N LEU A 62 -2.22 19.18 -6.76
CA LEU A 62 -2.96 18.81 -5.57
C LEU A 62 -4.34 19.50 -5.53
N ASN A 63 -5.25 18.97 -4.70
CA ASN A 63 -6.61 19.48 -4.56
C ASN A 63 -6.83 20.30 -3.30
N LEU A 64 -6.55 19.69 -2.14
CA LEU A 64 -7.04 20.16 -0.83
C LEU A 64 -5.93 20.60 0.13
N ILE A 65 -4.68 20.31 -0.21
CA ILE A 65 -3.52 20.53 0.66
C ILE A 65 -2.35 21.10 -0.14
N SER A 66 -1.47 21.80 0.55
CA SER A 66 -0.20 22.24 -0.03
C SER A 66 0.75 21.06 -0.25
N LYS A 67 1.75 21.26 -1.10
CA LYS A 67 2.86 20.32 -1.32
C LYS A 67 3.61 20.01 -0.03
N SER A 68 3.84 21.00 0.81
CA SER A 68 4.49 20.80 2.11
C SER A 68 3.70 19.85 3.01
N GLU A 69 2.38 20.05 3.09
CA GLU A 69 1.48 19.16 3.86
C GLU A 69 1.42 17.76 3.24
N PHE A 70 1.39 17.67 1.90
CA PHE A 70 1.43 16.39 1.20
C PHE A 70 2.71 15.61 1.52
N ASP A 71 3.87 16.24 1.40
CA ASP A 71 5.16 15.61 1.70
C ASP A 71 5.29 15.19 3.15
N SER A 72 4.86 16.05 4.08
CA SER A 72 4.82 15.70 5.50
C SER A 72 3.95 14.47 5.74
N LYS A 73 2.81 14.37 5.04
CA LYS A 73 1.91 13.23 5.21
C LYS A 73 2.47 11.94 4.63
N ILE A 74 3.16 12.02 3.49
CA ILE A 74 3.91 10.88 2.95
C ILE A 74 5.01 10.44 3.92
N ASP A 75 5.76 11.38 4.51
CA ASP A 75 6.80 11.05 5.48
C ASP A 75 6.23 10.37 6.74
N ASP A 76 5.04 10.77 7.17
CA ASP A 76 4.34 10.11 8.27
C ASP A 76 3.89 8.69 7.90
N PHE A 77 3.42 8.46 6.67
CA PHE A 77 3.14 7.10 6.19
C PHE A 77 4.39 6.23 6.14
N ILE A 78 5.53 6.77 5.69
CA ILE A 78 6.81 6.03 5.68
C ILE A 78 7.21 5.63 7.10
N LYS A 79 7.04 6.52 8.11
CA LYS A 79 7.29 6.19 9.52
C LYS A 79 6.33 5.11 10.03
N GLU A 80 5.03 5.21 9.72
CA GLU A 80 4.02 4.22 10.11
C GLU A 80 4.35 2.84 9.51
N LEU A 81 4.76 2.78 8.24
CA LEU A 81 5.18 1.54 7.59
C LEU A 81 6.39 0.89 8.28
N LYS A 82 7.41 1.68 8.63
CA LYS A 82 8.57 1.19 9.40
C LYS A 82 8.18 0.66 10.77
N PHE A 83 7.21 1.29 11.42
CA PHE A 83 6.66 0.80 12.67
C PHE A 83 5.95 -0.54 12.50
N ILE A 84 5.11 -0.69 11.46
CA ILE A 84 4.47 -1.97 11.10
C ILE A 84 5.53 -3.06 10.87
N GLN A 85 6.59 -2.76 10.12
CA GLN A 85 7.70 -3.69 9.90
C GLN A 85 8.34 -4.13 11.21
N THR A 86 8.73 -3.17 12.05
CA THR A 86 9.44 -3.44 13.31
C THR A 86 8.59 -4.24 14.29
N MET A 87 7.32 -3.87 14.46
CA MET A 87 6.40 -4.49 15.41
C MET A 87 6.03 -5.93 15.05
N ASN A 88 6.08 -6.24 13.76
CA ASN A 88 5.68 -7.54 13.24
C ASN A 88 6.89 -8.42 12.83
N ALA A 89 8.11 -7.88 12.78
CA ALA A 89 9.34 -8.62 12.43
C ALA A 89 9.52 -9.93 13.23
N ASN A 90 9.14 -9.92 14.50
CA ASN A 90 9.21 -11.09 15.39
C ASN A 90 7.88 -11.85 15.52
N ARG A 91 6.82 -11.39 14.83
CA ARG A 91 5.51 -12.02 14.83
C ARG A 91 5.41 -12.97 13.65
N LYS A 92 5.32 -14.27 13.96
CA LYS A 92 5.17 -15.38 12.99
C LYS A 92 3.72 -15.57 12.54
N ASP A 93 2.89 -14.54 12.68
CA ASP A 93 1.47 -14.60 12.35
C ASP A 93 1.22 -13.73 11.12
N SER A 94 1.02 -14.41 9.99
CA SER A 94 0.71 -13.81 8.69
C SER A 94 -0.53 -12.92 8.75
N LYS A 95 -1.55 -13.29 9.52
CA LYS A 95 -2.79 -12.52 9.62
C LYS A 95 -2.58 -11.16 10.28
N ILE A 96 -1.66 -11.08 11.24
CA ILE A 96 -1.32 -9.81 11.90
C ILE A 96 -0.63 -8.88 10.89
N TRP A 97 0.31 -9.40 10.12
CA TRP A 97 0.97 -8.65 9.05
C TRP A 97 -0.03 -8.15 8.02
N GLU A 98 -0.89 -9.04 7.52
CA GLU A 98 -1.86 -8.77 6.47
C GLU A 98 -2.88 -7.72 6.89
N ASN A 99 -3.47 -7.84 8.07
CA ASN A 99 -4.43 -6.87 8.56
C ASN A 99 -3.79 -5.49 8.76
N SER A 100 -2.54 -5.45 9.25
CA SER A 100 -1.80 -4.19 9.44
C SER A 100 -1.54 -3.51 8.09
N LEU A 101 -1.06 -4.28 7.10
CA LEU A 101 -0.73 -3.76 5.77
C LEU A 101 -1.99 -3.37 5.00
N PHE A 102 -3.07 -4.13 5.10
CA PHE A 102 -4.35 -3.79 4.49
C PHE A 102 -4.88 -2.45 5.01
N THR A 103 -4.91 -2.31 6.34
CA THR A 103 -5.35 -1.07 6.99
C THR A 103 -4.48 0.12 6.59
N PHE A 104 -3.16 -0.11 6.47
CA PHE A 104 -2.22 0.92 6.06
C PHE A 104 -2.42 1.34 4.60
N LEU A 105 -2.57 0.39 3.68
CA LEU A 105 -2.79 0.65 2.26
C LEU A 105 -4.10 1.41 2.01
N ASP A 106 -5.18 1.08 2.72
CA ASP A 106 -6.45 1.81 2.65
C ASP A 106 -6.31 3.29 3.06
N LYS A 107 -5.43 3.61 4.02
CA LYS A 107 -5.13 5.01 4.38
C LYS A 107 -4.42 5.76 3.26
N ILE A 108 -3.41 5.15 2.64
CA ILE A 108 -2.66 5.77 1.54
C ILE A 108 -3.61 5.99 0.35
N ASP A 109 -4.39 4.98 0.02
CA ASP A 109 -5.34 5.00 -1.08
C ASP A 109 -6.33 6.17 -0.97
N LYS A 110 -6.99 6.27 0.19
CA LYS A 110 -7.92 7.37 0.49
C LYS A 110 -7.22 8.73 0.46
N PHE A 111 -6.00 8.80 0.97
CA PHE A 111 -5.22 10.03 0.97
C PHE A 111 -4.89 10.50 -0.46
N ILE A 112 -4.37 9.62 -1.31
CA ILE A 112 -4.03 9.95 -2.70
C ILE A 112 -5.28 10.32 -3.49
N ASN A 113 -6.36 9.54 -3.37
CA ASN A 113 -7.61 9.80 -4.07
C ASN A 113 -8.21 11.16 -3.70
N THR A 114 -8.13 11.53 -2.42
CA THR A 114 -8.73 12.78 -1.92
C THR A 114 -7.89 14.00 -2.26
N ASN A 115 -6.56 13.90 -2.18
CA ASN A 115 -5.69 15.08 -2.14
C ASN A 115 -4.97 15.38 -3.45
N THR A 116 -5.03 14.51 -4.46
CA THR A 116 -4.33 14.70 -5.74
C THR A 116 -5.31 14.96 -6.89
N LYS A 117 -4.89 15.77 -7.87
CA LYS A 117 -5.64 15.87 -9.13
C LYS A 117 -5.65 14.52 -9.84
N ASN A 118 -6.77 14.18 -10.46
CA ASN A 118 -7.01 12.83 -11.00
C ASN A 118 -6.80 11.74 -9.94
N GLY A 119 -7.28 11.99 -8.71
CA GLY A 119 -7.02 11.13 -7.56
C GLY A 119 -7.41 9.67 -7.73
N GLU A 120 -8.51 9.39 -8.44
CA GLU A 120 -8.92 8.02 -8.77
C GLU A 120 -7.86 7.30 -9.63
N GLU A 121 -7.35 7.97 -10.67
CA GLU A 121 -6.29 7.41 -11.54
C GLU A 121 -4.99 7.18 -10.78
N ASN A 122 -4.60 8.11 -9.90
CA ASN A 122 -3.39 7.96 -9.09
C ASN A 122 -3.53 6.84 -8.04
N ALA A 123 -4.70 6.70 -7.43
CA ALA A 123 -5.01 5.60 -6.53
C ALA A 123 -5.00 4.26 -7.29
N ASP A 124 -5.59 4.19 -8.48
CA ASP A 124 -5.52 3.00 -9.34
C ASP A 124 -4.09 2.65 -9.72
N ARG A 125 -3.27 3.64 -10.03
CA ARG A 125 -1.86 3.42 -10.36
C ARG A 125 -1.08 2.85 -9.17
N LEU A 126 -1.28 3.38 -7.95
CA LEU A 126 -0.69 2.81 -6.72
C LEU A 126 -1.02 1.32 -6.60
N ARG A 127 -2.31 0.99 -6.73
CA ARG A 127 -2.79 -0.40 -6.61
C ARG A 127 -2.16 -1.30 -7.67
N ASN A 128 -2.14 -0.84 -8.92
CA ASN A 128 -1.60 -1.59 -10.05
C ASN A 128 -0.08 -1.80 -9.93
N ASN A 129 0.67 -0.77 -9.55
CA ASN A 129 2.12 -0.86 -9.36
C ASN A 129 2.49 -1.83 -8.24
N LEU A 130 1.81 -1.74 -7.09
CA LEU A 130 2.04 -2.67 -5.98
C LEU A 130 1.67 -4.11 -6.36
N MET A 131 0.61 -4.29 -7.14
CA MET A 131 0.23 -5.60 -7.67
C MET A 131 1.30 -6.16 -8.64
N LEU A 132 1.84 -5.33 -9.53
CA LEU A 132 2.88 -5.74 -10.49
C LEU A 132 4.19 -6.09 -9.79
N THR A 133 4.64 -5.24 -8.86
CA THR A 133 5.86 -5.49 -8.06
C THR A 133 5.73 -6.79 -7.28
N TYR A 134 4.58 -7.01 -6.65
CA TYR A 134 4.32 -8.24 -5.92
C TYR A 134 4.36 -9.49 -6.84
N LYS A 135 3.73 -9.43 -8.02
CA LYS A 135 3.75 -10.55 -8.99
C LYS A 135 5.13 -10.87 -9.54
N LYS A 136 6.05 -9.90 -9.55
CA LYS A 136 7.40 -10.06 -10.09
C LYS A 136 8.36 -10.69 -9.08
N GLU A 137 8.17 -10.40 -7.79
CA GLU A 137 9.05 -10.84 -6.70
C GLU A 137 8.64 -12.21 -6.09
N MET A 138 7.59 -12.87 -6.62
CA MET A 138 7.02 -14.12 -6.11
C MET A 138 6.78 -15.18 -7.18
#